data_AF-A0A846TPD8-F1
#
_entry.id   AF-A0A846TPD8-F1
#
_cell.length_a   1.000
_cell.length_b   1.000
_cell.length_c   1.000
_cell.angle_alpha   90.00
_cell.angle_beta   90.00
_cell.angle_gamma   90.00
#
_symmetry.space_group_name_H-M   'P 1'
#
loop_
_entity.id
_entity.type
_entity.pdbx_description
1 polymer ?
#
loop_
_entity_poly.entity_id
_entity_poly.type
_entity_poly.pdbx_seq_one_letter_code
_entity_poly.pdbx_strand_id
1 'polypeptide(L)'
;MSKKNSLKTAEEIAKLFNQGDIVSFTNCMTRLRITVRRGANIDQEKIKSIENVTGLIVNDTEYQIILGPGFVNQVTNNFKKFVNLETESVEDNNIQASQSLADLASFEKQKLRAGGSVKKFLTKISKVFTPLIPAFIGAGLLSGIAGIILSSGGGADNASETIKSWNSVLAFALAILTNVFIIAVGWRLGEEFGGNAGLCALIAAMFCGFAGANISGIFIPVKDTDGFITAYNFLGILINKDTIQHNWFTVGFVNLDTQGNPILGAPHAGLIGAMIAVGFTIFVEKQFRKFMPGALDTIVTPILVILAMIFLNFVFIIPAAGYLFTAITFLFNNLYTNPFGAALLAGIFLFALAFGVHQGFLPIYFALIADTGVNGLFPIMCMGGVAQVGVAISMWIMAGKGSLLRKQISGAIIPGFLGIGEPLIYGISLPRVKPFFVSCIAAAFGGFIMGALNTWGGLGIGMNAATGPGGLTAAIMMTTVDGNVVKGILVYLSVVFVTYFIGAGLCFFAYSRVARYGAEKTTNITREWLVTMKDKDQEIWNKIVSSLKQFGLMLTYVTLIGLPIIWLTWYYKSSNEDKMNLKEFKLV
;
A
#
# COMPACT_ATOMS: atom_id res chain seq x y z
N MET A 1 -39.25 11.84 14.13
CA MET A 1 -39.20 11.83 12.64
C MET A 1 -39.23 10.39 12.17
N SER A 2 -40.18 10.02 11.31
CA SER A 2 -40.28 8.69 10.68
C SER A 2 -38.96 8.34 9.97
N LYS A 3 -38.43 7.13 10.21
CA LYS A 3 -37.23 6.62 9.50
C LYS A 3 -37.60 6.41 8.03
N LYS A 4 -37.17 7.32 7.15
CA LYS A 4 -37.30 7.13 5.70
C LYS A 4 -36.64 5.82 5.28
N ASN A 5 -37.41 4.89 4.72
CA ASN A 5 -36.91 3.56 4.35
C ASN A 5 -36.34 3.57 2.92
N SER A 6 -35.03 3.79 2.80
CA SER A 6 -34.34 3.90 1.51
C SER A 6 -34.39 2.63 0.66
N LEU A 7 -34.51 1.45 1.28
CA LEU A 7 -34.58 0.17 0.58
C LEU A 7 -35.93 0.02 -0.13
N LYS A 8 -37.02 0.30 0.58
CA LYS A 8 -38.39 0.26 0.05
C LYS A 8 -38.57 1.25 -1.10
N THR A 9 -38.12 2.50 -0.92
CA THR A 9 -38.17 3.52 -1.98
C THR A 9 -37.37 3.10 -3.21
N ALA A 10 -36.19 2.51 -3.04
CA ALA A 10 -35.38 2.03 -4.17
C ALA A 10 -36.04 0.88 -4.94
N GLU A 11 -36.68 -0.05 -4.22
CA GLU A 11 -37.40 -1.17 -4.82
C GLU A 11 -38.63 -0.71 -5.60
N GLU A 12 -39.41 0.23 -5.04
CA GLU A 12 -40.59 0.80 -5.70
C GLU A 12 -40.21 1.57 -6.96
N ILE A 13 -39.13 2.36 -6.93
CA ILE A 13 -38.61 3.03 -8.13
C ILE A 13 -38.17 1.97 -9.15
N ALA A 14 -37.39 0.95 -8.76
CA ALA A 14 -36.88 -0.05 -9.70
C ALA A 14 -38.00 -0.86 -10.38
N LYS A 15 -39.13 -1.11 -9.71
CA LYS A 15 -40.28 -1.81 -10.30
C LYS A 15 -40.99 -1.02 -11.41
N LEU A 16 -40.87 0.31 -11.42
CA LEU A 16 -41.50 1.17 -12.43
C LEU A 16 -40.68 1.29 -13.71
N PHE A 17 -39.42 0.86 -13.69
CA PHE A 17 -38.53 0.89 -14.84
C PHE A 17 -38.25 -0.55 -15.28
N ASN A 18 -38.51 -0.88 -16.55
CA ASN A 18 -38.05 -2.17 -17.08
C ASN A 18 -36.52 -2.18 -17.09
N GLN A 19 -35.92 -3.27 -16.60
CA GLN A 19 -34.45 -3.37 -16.52
C GLN A 19 -33.76 -3.21 -17.89
N GLY A 20 -34.41 -3.60 -18.99
CA GLY A 20 -33.88 -3.45 -20.35
C GLY A 20 -34.01 -2.05 -20.96
N ASP A 21 -34.80 -1.17 -20.33
CA ASP A 21 -35.02 0.21 -20.79
C ASP A 21 -34.05 1.19 -20.14
N ILE A 22 -33.44 0.83 -18.99
CA ILE A 22 -32.46 1.67 -18.31
C ILE A 22 -31.13 1.62 -19.09
N VAL A 23 -30.60 2.78 -19.45
CA VAL A 23 -29.29 2.94 -20.10
C VAL A 23 -28.23 3.23 -19.05
N SER A 24 -28.50 4.16 -18.15
CA SER A 24 -27.60 4.51 -17.05
C SER A 24 -28.37 5.15 -15.89
N PHE A 25 -27.79 5.17 -14.70
CA PHE A 25 -28.32 5.94 -13.59
C PHE A 25 -27.19 6.56 -12.78
N THR A 26 -27.43 7.77 -12.28
CA THR A 26 -26.51 8.51 -11.42
C THR A 26 -27.31 9.30 -10.39
N ASN A 27 -26.66 9.90 -9.41
CA ASN A 27 -27.35 10.78 -8.49
C ASN A 27 -26.53 12.03 -8.16
N CYS A 28 -27.24 13.15 -8.05
CA CYS A 28 -26.66 14.39 -7.54
C CYS A 28 -27.00 14.56 -6.05
N MET A 29 -26.89 15.79 -5.53
CA MET A 29 -27.16 16.11 -4.12
C MET A 29 -28.58 15.74 -3.68
N THR A 30 -29.59 15.92 -4.53
CA THR A 30 -31.01 15.75 -4.15
C THR A 30 -31.83 14.87 -5.09
N ARG A 31 -31.25 14.42 -6.22
CA ARG A 31 -32.00 13.72 -7.28
C ARG A 31 -31.30 12.44 -7.74
N LEU A 32 -32.08 11.39 -7.91
CA LEU A 32 -31.69 10.19 -8.66
C LEU A 32 -32.05 10.44 -10.12
N ARG A 33 -31.06 10.33 -11.02
CA ARG A 33 -31.22 10.49 -12.47
C ARG A 33 -31.13 9.13 -13.13
N ILE A 34 -32.14 8.80 -13.93
CA ILE A 34 -32.20 7.53 -14.65
C ILE A 34 -32.35 7.88 -16.14
N THR A 35 -31.36 7.51 -16.93
CA THR A 35 -31.38 7.63 -18.39
C THR A 35 -31.97 6.36 -18.96
N VAL A 36 -32.93 6.48 -19.87
CA VAL A 36 -33.64 5.37 -20.48
C VAL A 36 -33.57 5.40 -22.00
N ARG A 37 -33.82 4.26 -22.65
CA ARG A 37 -33.84 4.14 -24.10
C ARG A 37 -34.96 5.00 -24.69
N ARG A 38 -34.69 5.62 -25.84
CA ARG A 38 -35.68 6.44 -26.57
C ARG A 38 -36.92 5.59 -26.89
N GLY A 39 -38.09 6.02 -26.43
CA GLY A 39 -39.36 5.28 -26.57
C GLY A 39 -39.80 4.48 -25.34
N ALA A 40 -39.02 4.47 -24.25
CA ALA A 40 -39.44 3.87 -22.98
C ALA A 40 -40.60 4.68 -22.35
N ASN A 41 -41.75 4.03 -22.17
CA ASN A 41 -42.93 4.64 -21.55
C ASN A 41 -42.98 4.28 -20.06
N ILE A 42 -42.73 5.26 -19.21
CA ILE A 42 -42.67 5.09 -17.75
C ILE A 42 -43.79 5.88 -17.08
N ASP A 43 -44.47 5.24 -16.13
CA ASP A 43 -45.60 5.80 -15.42
C ASP A 43 -45.15 6.89 -14.42
N GLN A 44 -45.22 8.14 -14.87
CA GLN A 44 -44.79 9.33 -14.11
C GLN A 44 -45.65 9.60 -12.87
N GLU A 45 -46.95 9.30 -12.95
CA GLU A 45 -47.91 9.45 -11.84
C GLU A 45 -47.52 8.51 -10.69
N LYS A 46 -47.21 7.25 -11.01
CA LYS A 46 -46.74 6.29 -10.01
C LYS A 46 -45.42 6.70 -9.37
N ILE A 47 -44.47 7.25 -10.12
CA ILE A 47 -43.21 7.73 -9.54
C ILE A 47 -43.47 8.84 -8.51
N LYS A 48 -44.35 9.79 -8.81
CA LYS A 48 -44.71 10.88 -7.89
C LYS A 48 -45.45 10.39 -6.64
N SER A 49 -46.16 9.25 -6.73
CA SER A 49 -46.89 8.64 -5.63
C SER A 49 -46.02 7.89 -4.61
N ILE A 50 -44.74 7.61 -4.94
CA ILE A 50 -43.82 6.88 -4.08
C ILE A 50 -43.54 7.68 -2.79
N GLU A 51 -43.60 6.97 -1.66
CA GLU A 51 -43.30 7.54 -0.35
C GLU A 51 -41.86 8.09 -0.33
N ASN A 52 -41.73 9.40 -0.05
CA ASN A 52 -40.49 10.19 -0.04
C ASN A 52 -40.01 10.78 -1.39
N VAL A 53 -40.72 10.56 -2.49
CA VAL A 53 -40.48 11.33 -3.74
C VAL A 53 -41.13 12.70 -3.60
N THR A 54 -40.33 13.76 -3.70
CA THR A 54 -40.78 15.16 -3.54
C THR A 54 -41.09 15.81 -4.90
N GLY A 55 -40.64 15.22 -6.00
CA GLY A 55 -40.89 15.72 -7.34
C GLY A 55 -40.21 14.87 -8.41
N LEU A 56 -40.60 15.09 -9.67
CA LEU A 56 -40.06 14.40 -10.84
C LEU A 56 -39.87 15.44 -11.96
N ILE A 57 -38.69 15.44 -12.58
CA ILE A 57 -38.39 16.22 -13.78
C ILE A 57 -38.04 15.23 -14.89
N VAL A 58 -38.65 15.36 -16.06
CA VAL A 58 -38.41 14.45 -17.20
C VAL A 58 -37.90 15.26 -18.38
N ASN A 59 -36.76 14.88 -18.93
CA ASN A 59 -36.11 15.50 -20.09
C ASN A 59 -35.85 14.43 -21.16
N ASP A 60 -36.72 14.30 -22.17
CA ASP A 60 -36.65 13.31 -23.27
C ASP A 60 -36.37 11.86 -22.83
N THR A 61 -35.10 11.53 -22.56
CA THR A 61 -34.60 10.22 -22.14
C THR A 61 -34.14 10.17 -20.68
N GLU A 62 -34.17 11.27 -19.93
CA GLU A 62 -33.69 11.36 -18.54
C GLU A 62 -34.83 11.64 -17.55
N TYR A 63 -35.00 10.78 -16.55
CA TYR A 63 -35.94 10.93 -15.44
C TYR A 63 -35.17 11.33 -14.17
N GLN A 64 -35.41 12.54 -13.66
CA GLN A 64 -34.81 13.05 -12.42
C GLN A 64 -35.82 13.01 -11.26
N ILE A 65 -35.67 12.02 -10.39
CA ILE A 65 -36.51 11.80 -9.21
C ILE A 65 -35.93 12.57 -8.01
N ILE A 66 -36.68 13.53 -7.46
CA ILE A 66 -36.26 14.37 -6.34
C ILE A 66 -36.56 13.66 -5.02
N LEU A 67 -35.51 13.30 -4.28
CA LEU A 67 -35.57 12.52 -3.03
C LEU A 67 -35.06 13.32 -1.81
N GLY A 68 -34.40 14.45 -2.06
CA GLY A 68 -33.83 15.32 -1.04
C GLY A 68 -32.38 14.96 -0.64
N PRO A 69 -31.70 15.89 0.06
CA PRO A 69 -30.28 15.76 0.37
C PRO A 69 -29.99 14.59 1.31
N GLY A 70 -28.91 13.86 1.03
CA GLY A 70 -28.46 12.70 1.81
C GLY A 70 -29.27 11.41 1.60
N PHE A 71 -30.61 11.50 1.55
CA PHE A 71 -31.49 10.35 1.33
C PHE A 71 -31.30 9.74 -0.06
N VAL A 72 -31.06 10.58 -1.08
CA VAL A 72 -30.80 10.14 -2.45
C VAL A 72 -29.62 9.16 -2.54
N ASN A 73 -28.51 9.39 -1.83
CA ASN A 73 -27.34 8.50 -1.84
C ASN A 73 -27.68 7.10 -1.34
N GLN A 74 -28.53 7.02 -0.30
CA GLN A 74 -28.97 5.76 0.27
C GLN A 74 -29.92 5.02 -0.68
N VAL A 75 -30.81 5.74 -1.35
CA VAL A 75 -31.71 5.18 -2.36
C VAL A 75 -30.90 4.69 -3.57
N THR A 76 -29.96 5.46 -4.11
CA THR A 76 -29.14 5.06 -5.26
C THR A 76 -28.29 3.81 -4.98
N ASN A 77 -27.68 3.73 -3.79
CA ASN A 77 -26.90 2.56 -3.37
C ASN A 77 -27.75 1.28 -3.26
N ASN A 78 -29.02 1.41 -2.90
CA ASN A 78 -29.96 0.28 -2.88
C ASN A 78 -30.55 0.00 -4.26
N PHE A 79 -30.81 1.03 -5.06
CA PHE A 79 -31.30 0.94 -6.43
C PHE A 79 -30.33 0.14 -7.32
N LYS A 80 -29.02 0.32 -7.13
CA LYS A 80 -27.96 -0.49 -7.77
C LYS A 80 -28.11 -2.00 -7.57
N LYS A 81 -28.76 -2.46 -6.49
CA LYS A 81 -28.98 -3.89 -6.24
C LYS A 81 -30.14 -4.46 -7.05
N PHE A 82 -31.06 -3.60 -7.49
CA PHE A 82 -32.26 -3.97 -8.23
C PHE A 82 -32.11 -3.80 -9.74
N VAL A 83 -31.13 -3.01 -10.18
CA VAL A 83 -30.83 -2.78 -11.59
C VAL A 83 -29.52 -3.48 -11.93
N ASN A 84 -29.56 -4.41 -12.88
CA ASN A 84 -28.42 -5.24 -13.29
C ASN A 84 -27.49 -4.50 -14.28
N LEU A 85 -27.33 -3.19 -14.09
CA LEU A 85 -26.45 -2.34 -14.88
C LEU A 85 -25.29 -1.93 -13.99
N GLU A 86 -24.09 -2.36 -14.38
CA GLU A 86 -22.89 -1.74 -13.90
C GLU A 86 -22.91 -0.30 -14.42
N THR A 87 -22.90 0.69 -13.52
CA THR A 87 -22.67 2.09 -13.89
C THR A 87 -21.43 2.14 -14.77
N GLU A 88 -21.59 2.51 -16.04
CA GLU A 88 -20.49 2.80 -16.97
C GLU A 88 -19.70 3.99 -16.41
N SER A 89 -18.71 3.70 -15.55
CA SER A 89 -17.46 4.43 -15.60
C SER A 89 -16.78 4.00 -16.89
N VAL A 90 -16.58 4.95 -17.80
CA VAL A 90 -15.87 4.82 -19.08
C VAL A 90 -14.78 3.74 -19.01
N GLU A 91 -15.08 2.56 -19.53
CA GLU A 91 -14.09 1.52 -19.83
C GLU A 91 -13.87 1.55 -21.34
N ASP A 92 -12.75 2.15 -21.74
CA ASP A 92 -12.27 2.10 -23.12
C ASP A 92 -11.94 0.66 -23.50
N ASN A 93 -12.56 0.23 -24.58
CA ASN A 93 -12.26 -1.02 -25.26
C ASN A 93 -10.87 -0.94 -25.89
N ASN A 94 -9.86 -1.36 -25.13
CA ASN A 94 -8.66 -1.98 -25.69
C ASN A 94 -7.86 -2.70 -24.60
N ILE A 95 -7.09 -3.70 -25.03
CA ILE A 95 -6.01 -4.39 -24.30
C ILE A 95 -6.42 -5.70 -23.60
N GLN A 96 -6.11 -6.83 -24.25
CA GLN A 96 -6.10 -8.19 -23.67
C GLN A 96 -5.29 -8.34 -22.36
N ALA A 97 -4.47 -7.35 -21.97
CA ALA A 97 -3.79 -7.33 -20.67
C ALA A 97 -4.71 -6.91 -19.50
N SER A 98 -5.80 -6.16 -19.75
CA SER A 98 -6.73 -5.67 -18.72
C SER A 98 -7.57 -6.79 -18.10
N GLN A 99 -7.92 -7.84 -18.87
CA GLN A 99 -8.66 -9.01 -18.38
C GLN A 99 -7.93 -9.73 -17.23
N SER A 100 -6.60 -9.84 -17.30
CA SER A 100 -5.82 -10.50 -16.23
C SER A 100 -5.77 -9.69 -14.92
N LEU A 101 -5.85 -8.37 -15.01
CA LEU A 101 -5.84 -7.43 -13.88
C LEU A 101 -7.25 -7.28 -13.26
N ALA A 102 -8.30 -7.29 -14.09
CA ALA A 102 -9.69 -7.36 -13.63
C ALA A 102 -9.99 -8.68 -12.89
N ASP A 103 -9.38 -9.79 -13.32
CA ASP A 103 -9.45 -11.10 -12.64
C ASP A 103 -8.73 -11.13 -11.26
N LEU A 104 -7.79 -10.21 -11.02
CA LEU A 104 -7.17 -10.01 -9.69
C LEU A 104 -8.13 -9.26 -8.76
N ALA A 105 -8.84 -8.25 -9.28
CA ALA A 105 -9.82 -7.46 -8.53
C ALA A 105 -11.13 -8.22 -8.25
N SER A 106 -11.59 -9.07 -9.16
CA SER A 106 -12.84 -9.85 -9.01
C SER A 106 -12.74 -10.94 -7.92
N PHE A 107 -11.53 -11.40 -7.59
CA PHE A 107 -11.28 -12.40 -6.55
C PHE A 107 -11.60 -11.90 -5.12
N GLU A 108 -11.53 -10.59 -4.88
CA GLU A 108 -11.92 -9.97 -3.60
C GLU A 108 -13.40 -10.22 -3.27
N LYS A 109 -14.24 -10.44 -4.29
CA LYS A 109 -15.68 -10.66 -4.12
C LYS A 109 -16.03 -12.08 -3.71
N GLN A 110 -15.28 -13.12 -4.11
CA GLN A 110 -15.85 -14.47 -4.18
C GLN A 110 -15.41 -15.48 -3.10
N LYS A 111 -14.33 -15.25 -2.32
CA LYS A 111 -13.88 -16.26 -1.32
C LYS A 111 -13.44 -15.72 0.06
N LEU A 112 -13.98 -14.57 0.46
CA LEU A 112 -13.60 -13.86 1.70
C LEU A 112 -14.53 -14.11 2.91
N ARG A 113 -15.46 -15.06 2.82
CA ARG A 113 -16.39 -15.42 3.90
C ARG A 113 -15.82 -16.46 4.86
N ALA A 114 -14.63 -16.20 5.42
CA ALA A 114 -14.12 -16.81 6.68
C ALA A 114 -12.72 -16.25 7.00
N GLY A 115 -12.59 -15.53 8.13
CA GLY A 115 -11.29 -15.11 8.66
C GLY A 115 -11.35 -14.01 9.72
N GLY A 116 -10.36 -14.02 10.63
CA GLY A 116 -10.21 -13.11 11.78
C GLY A 116 -9.94 -11.64 11.42
N SER A 117 -9.81 -10.79 12.44
CA SER A 117 -9.76 -9.33 12.35
C SER A 117 -8.65 -8.79 11.44
N VAL A 118 -7.44 -9.39 11.48
CA VAL A 118 -6.32 -8.96 10.62
C VAL A 118 -6.58 -9.20 9.14
N LYS A 119 -7.17 -10.35 8.77
CA LYS A 119 -7.51 -10.63 7.36
C LYS A 119 -8.50 -9.60 6.84
N LYS A 120 -9.52 -9.23 7.62
CA LYS A 120 -10.50 -8.19 7.25
C LYS A 120 -9.84 -6.83 7.06
N PHE A 121 -8.91 -6.46 7.93
CA PHE A 121 -8.15 -5.21 7.80
C PHE A 121 -7.28 -5.20 6.54
N LEU A 122 -6.50 -6.25 6.30
CA LEU A 122 -5.67 -6.38 5.11
C LEU A 122 -6.50 -6.38 3.82
N THR A 123 -7.70 -6.96 3.83
CA THR A 123 -8.64 -6.89 2.70
C THR A 123 -9.12 -5.46 2.45
N LYS A 124 -9.42 -4.67 3.49
CA LYS A 124 -9.78 -3.26 3.29
C LYS A 124 -8.64 -2.45 2.68
N ILE A 125 -7.42 -2.67 3.17
CA ILE A 125 -6.24 -2.01 2.61
C ILE A 125 -6.02 -2.43 1.15
N SER A 126 -6.15 -3.71 0.83
CA SER A 126 -6.05 -4.22 -0.56
C SER A 126 -7.01 -3.48 -1.51
N LYS A 127 -8.27 -3.29 -1.12
CA LYS A 127 -9.26 -2.53 -1.92
C LYS A 127 -8.87 -1.09 -2.24
N VAL A 128 -8.09 -0.46 -1.37
CA VAL A 128 -7.60 0.92 -1.58
C VAL A 128 -6.59 0.93 -2.73
N PHE A 129 -5.72 -0.07 -2.81
CA PHE A 129 -4.59 -0.11 -3.75
C PHE A 129 -4.88 -0.88 -5.05
N THR A 130 -5.76 -1.88 -5.04
CA THR A 130 -6.05 -2.72 -6.22
C THR A 130 -6.41 -1.92 -7.47
N PRO A 131 -7.31 -0.90 -7.42
CA PRO A 131 -7.64 -0.11 -8.61
C PRO A 131 -6.48 0.75 -9.15
N LEU A 132 -5.42 0.92 -8.36
CA LEU A 132 -4.27 1.76 -8.69
C LEU A 132 -3.09 0.94 -9.23
N ILE A 133 -3.17 -0.40 -9.22
CA ILE A 133 -2.10 -1.30 -9.68
C ILE A 133 -1.60 -0.97 -11.10
N PRO A 134 -2.46 -0.76 -12.12
CA PRO A 134 -1.97 -0.45 -13.47
C PRO A 134 -1.11 0.82 -13.51
N ALA A 135 -1.48 1.84 -12.74
CA ALA A 135 -0.72 3.07 -12.64
C ALA A 135 0.65 2.85 -11.96
N PHE A 136 0.73 1.98 -10.94
CA PHE A 136 2.01 1.62 -10.29
C PHE A 136 2.96 0.90 -11.23
N ILE A 137 2.43 -0.05 -12.01
CA ILE A 137 3.23 -0.76 -13.00
C ILE A 137 3.81 0.24 -14.00
N GLY A 138 2.99 1.17 -14.53
CA GLY A 138 3.45 2.20 -15.46
C GLY A 138 4.51 3.13 -14.86
N ALA A 139 4.25 3.68 -13.66
CA ALA A 139 5.19 4.57 -12.97
C ALA A 139 6.51 3.86 -12.61
N GLY A 140 6.45 2.62 -12.11
CA GLY A 140 7.61 1.81 -11.78
C GLY A 140 8.45 1.45 -13.01
N LEU A 141 7.82 1.11 -14.14
CA LEU A 141 8.52 0.88 -15.41
C LEU A 141 9.22 2.15 -15.92
N LEU A 142 8.56 3.31 -15.85
CA LEU A 142 9.16 4.59 -16.24
C LEU A 142 10.36 4.94 -15.37
N SER A 143 10.24 4.78 -14.05
CA SER A 143 11.37 4.95 -13.12
C SER A 143 12.50 3.96 -13.43
N GLY A 144 12.15 2.74 -13.82
CA GLY A 144 13.11 1.71 -14.20
C GLY A 144 13.91 2.07 -15.45
N ILE A 145 13.21 2.51 -16.49
CA ILE A 145 13.80 2.99 -17.75
C ILE A 145 14.70 4.20 -17.47
N ALA A 146 14.25 5.17 -16.68
CA ALA A 146 15.03 6.34 -16.31
C ALA A 146 16.36 5.95 -15.62
N GLY A 147 16.27 5.07 -14.62
CA GLY A 147 17.42 4.56 -13.89
C GLY A 147 18.41 3.81 -14.80
N ILE A 148 17.91 2.95 -15.69
CA ILE A 148 18.76 2.20 -16.64
C ILE A 148 19.47 3.14 -17.61
N ILE A 149 18.76 4.10 -18.20
CA ILE A 149 19.35 5.07 -19.15
C ILE A 149 20.46 5.87 -18.44
N LEU A 150 20.19 6.38 -17.23
CA LEU A 150 21.18 7.12 -16.45
C LEU A 150 22.40 6.25 -16.11
N SER A 151 22.17 5.02 -15.67
CA SER A 151 23.24 4.08 -15.29
C SER A 151 24.09 3.68 -16.49
N SER A 152 23.46 3.45 -17.66
CA SER A 152 24.16 3.12 -18.91
C SER A 152 25.05 4.25 -19.43
N GLY A 153 24.73 5.50 -19.06
CA GLY A 153 25.55 6.67 -19.34
C GLY A 153 26.74 6.88 -18.41
N GLY A 154 26.96 6.00 -17.41
CA GLY A 154 28.00 6.19 -16.40
C GLY A 154 27.50 6.77 -15.07
N GLY A 155 26.19 6.76 -14.84
CA GLY A 155 25.57 7.21 -13.59
C GLY A 155 25.36 8.73 -13.52
N ALA A 156 24.97 9.23 -12.36
CA ALA A 156 24.61 10.64 -12.15
C ALA A 156 25.75 11.62 -12.50
N ASP A 157 27.00 11.23 -12.25
CA ASP A 157 28.14 12.14 -12.44
C ASP A 157 28.64 12.15 -13.89
N ASN A 158 28.78 10.96 -14.50
CA ASN A 158 29.46 10.80 -15.79
C ASN A 158 28.52 10.76 -17.01
N ALA A 159 27.20 10.73 -16.81
CA ALA A 159 26.25 10.74 -17.93
C ALA A 159 26.32 12.04 -18.76
N SER A 160 26.11 11.89 -20.07
CA SER A 160 26.02 13.04 -21.00
C SER A 160 24.88 13.99 -20.62
N GLU A 161 25.02 15.26 -20.99
CA GLU A 161 23.98 16.28 -20.74
C GLU A 161 22.62 15.87 -21.32
N THR A 162 22.61 15.24 -22.50
CA THR A 162 21.39 14.70 -23.13
C THR A 162 20.72 13.63 -22.26
N ILE A 163 21.50 12.70 -21.69
CA ILE A 163 20.96 11.66 -20.78
C ILE A 163 20.43 12.30 -19.50
N LYS A 164 21.16 13.25 -18.92
CA LYS A 164 20.72 13.99 -17.71
C LYS A 164 19.41 14.76 -17.96
N SER A 165 19.27 15.36 -19.14
CA SER A 165 18.04 16.05 -19.56
C SER A 165 16.85 15.09 -19.68
N TRP A 166 17.01 13.96 -20.37
CA TRP A 166 15.96 12.92 -20.45
C TRP A 166 15.60 12.36 -19.08
N ASN A 167 16.58 12.11 -18.22
CA ASN A 167 16.35 11.66 -16.86
C ASN A 167 15.53 12.70 -16.05
N SER A 168 15.79 13.99 -16.26
CA SER A 168 15.03 15.08 -15.63
C SER A 168 13.57 15.11 -16.09
N VAL A 169 13.30 14.89 -17.38
CA VAL A 169 11.93 14.78 -17.92
C VAL A 169 11.18 13.58 -17.31
N LEU A 170 11.85 12.42 -17.24
CA LEU A 170 11.27 11.21 -16.65
C LEU A 170 11.04 11.36 -15.14
N ALA A 171 11.97 12.00 -14.43
CA ALA A 171 11.84 12.31 -13.01
C ALA A 171 10.67 13.28 -12.75
N PHE A 172 10.48 14.28 -13.61
CA PHE A 172 9.32 15.17 -13.54
C PHE A 172 8.00 14.43 -13.74
N ALA A 173 7.92 13.56 -14.78
CA ALA A 173 6.74 12.73 -15.01
C ALA A 173 6.45 11.82 -13.81
N LEU A 174 7.48 11.20 -13.24
CA LEU A 174 7.36 10.36 -12.05
C LEU A 174 6.90 11.15 -10.81
N ALA A 175 7.38 12.39 -10.65
CA ALA A 175 6.95 13.26 -9.56
C ALA A 175 5.44 13.58 -9.67
N ILE A 176 4.94 13.86 -10.87
CA ILE A 176 3.49 14.05 -11.10
C ILE A 176 2.72 12.77 -10.73
N LEU A 177 3.15 11.62 -11.24
CA LEU A 177 2.49 10.34 -10.98
C LEU A 177 2.45 10.00 -9.49
N THR A 178 3.55 10.24 -8.77
CA THR A 178 3.64 10.03 -7.31
C THR A 178 2.71 10.95 -6.55
N ASN A 179 2.58 12.21 -6.97
CA ASN A 179 1.66 13.16 -6.35
C ASN A 179 0.19 12.75 -6.58
N VAL A 180 -0.18 12.41 -7.82
CA VAL A 180 -1.53 11.92 -8.16
C VAL A 180 -1.84 10.64 -7.39
N PHE A 181 -0.85 9.76 -7.20
CA PHE A 181 -1.00 8.56 -6.39
C PHE A 181 -1.38 8.86 -4.94
N ILE A 182 -0.70 9.79 -4.27
CA ILE A 182 -1.04 10.19 -2.89
C ILE A 182 -2.49 10.67 -2.81
N ILE A 183 -2.93 11.49 -3.77
CA ILE A 183 -4.30 12.01 -3.86
C ILE A 183 -5.30 10.87 -4.09
N ALA A 184 -5.00 9.96 -5.01
CA ALA A 184 -5.86 8.82 -5.35
C ALA A 184 -6.01 7.85 -4.17
N VAL A 185 -4.94 7.60 -3.40
CA VAL A 185 -5.02 6.81 -2.16
C VAL A 185 -5.89 7.51 -1.14
N GLY A 186 -5.75 8.82 -0.96
CA GLY A 186 -6.61 9.59 -0.07
C GLY A 186 -8.09 9.49 -0.44
N TRP A 187 -8.39 9.62 -1.74
CA TRP A 187 -9.74 9.40 -2.27
C TRP A 187 -10.28 8.01 -1.92
N ARG A 188 -9.53 6.96 -2.25
CA ARG A 188 -9.92 5.56 -2.02
C ARG A 188 -10.08 5.20 -0.55
N LEU A 189 -9.24 5.76 0.32
CA LEU A 189 -9.39 5.63 1.77
C LEU A 189 -10.71 6.22 2.25
N GLY A 190 -11.09 7.40 1.74
CA GLY A 190 -12.40 7.99 2.03
C GLY A 190 -13.55 7.05 1.65
N GLU A 191 -13.53 6.49 0.44
CA GLU A 191 -14.55 5.54 -0.03
C GLU A 191 -14.62 4.27 0.84
N GLU A 192 -13.48 3.64 1.15
CA GLU A 192 -13.45 2.34 1.85
C GLU A 192 -13.73 2.46 3.36
N PHE A 193 -13.39 3.59 3.98
CA PHE A 193 -13.56 3.82 5.43
C PHE A 193 -14.77 4.72 5.77
N GLY A 194 -15.56 5.10 4.75
CA GLY A 194 -16.84 5.80 4.89
C GLY A 194 -16.68 7.26 5.31
N GLY A 195 -15.71 7.96 4.73
CA GLY A 195 -15.64 9.42 4.72
C GLY A 195 -15.92 9.99 3.33
N ASN A 196 -15.90 11.31 3.20
CA ASN A 196 -16.04 11.96 1.91
C ASN A 196 -14.73 11.84 1.11
N ALA A 197 -14.79 11.13 -0.02
CA ALA A 197 -13.63 10.84 -0.86
C ALA A 197 -12.93 12.10 -1.37
N GLY A 198 -13.69 13.10 -1.84
CA GLY A 198 -13.13 14.37 -2.31
C GLY A 198 -12.43 15.14 -1.21
N LEU A 199 -13.02 15.19 -0.01
CA LEU A 199 -12.41 15.83 1.15
C LEU A 199 -11.10 15.13 1.57
N CYS A 200 -11.11 13.80 1.60
CA CYS A 200 -9.91 13.01 1.89
C CYS A 200 -8.81 13.23 0.85
N ALA A 201 -9.17 13.34 -0.44
CA ALA A 201 -8.23 13.63 -1.52
C ALA A 201 -7.60 15.03 -1.39
N LEU A 202 -8.39 16.05 -1.02
CA LEU A 202 -7.89 17.41 -0.77
C LEU A 202 -6.89 17.43 0.40
N ILE A 203 -7.20 16.72 1.49
CA ILE A 203 -6.28 16.63 2.62
C ILE A 203 -5.02 15.84 2.27
N ALA A 204 -5.14 14.76 1.50
CA ALA A 204 -3.98 14.01 1.00
C ALA A 204 -3.08 14.86 0.09
N ALA A 205 -3.66 15.77 -0.72
CA ALA A 205 -2.92 16.66 -1.61
C ALA A 205 -1.95 17.60 -0.86
N MET A 206 -2.22 17.89 0.43
CA MET A 206 -1.29 18.66 1.26
C MET A 206 0.06 17.96 1.44
N PHE A 207 0.11 16.64 1.26
CA PHE A 207 1.31 15.82 1.39
C PHE A 207 2.07 15.60 0.08
N CYS A 208 1.59 16.17 -1.03
CA CYS A 208 2.26 16.07 -2.32
C CYS A 208 3.49 17.00 -2.38
N GLY A 209 4.51 16.59 -3.14
CA GLY A 209 5.75 17.36 -3.28
C GLY A 209 5.54 18.77 -3.84
N PHE A 210 4.54 18.96 -4.73
CA PHE A 210 4.21 20.29 -5.26
C PHE A 210 3.70 21.27 -4.20
N ALA A 211 3.17 20.79 -3.07
CA ALA A 211 2.77 21.66 -1.96
C ALA A 211 4.00 22.31 -1.30
N GLY A 212 5.20 21.73 -1.49
CA GLY A 212 6.41 22.16 -0.81
C GLY A 212 6.81 23.60 -1.02
N ALA A 213 6.68 24.14 -2.24
CA ALA A 213 6.96 25.55 -2.53
C ALA A 213 5.97 26.51 -1.84
N ASN A 214 4.72 26.09 -1.66
CA ASN A 214 3.74 26.90 -0.91
C ASN A 214 3.96 26.78 0.60
N ILE A 215 4.42 25.60 1.06
CA ILE A 215 4.75 25.33 2.46
C ILE A 215 6.01 26.07 2.90
N SER A 216 6.99 26.29 2.03
CA SER A 216 8.12 27.15 2.39
C SER A 216 7.67 28.60 2.60
N GLY A 217 6.73 29.07 1.77
CA GLY A 217 6.19 30.44 1.83
C GLY A 217 5.38 30.79 3.09
N ILE A 218 4.91 29.81 3.87
CA ILE A 218 4.22 30.09 5.16
C ILE A 218 5.19 30.40 6.30
N PHE A 219 6.49 30.13 6.12
CA PHE A 219 7.55 30.50 7.07
C PHE A 219 8.19 31.81 6.64
N ILE A 220 7.84 32.91 7.31
CA ILE A 220 8.27 34.25 6.92
C ILE A 220 9.70 34.50 7.41
N PRO A 221 10.69 34.72 6.53
CA PRO A 221 12.07 34.93 6.95
C PRO A 221 12.21 36.25 7.70
N VAL A 222 12.82 36.20 8.88
CA VAL A 222 13.24 37.35 9.68
C VAL A 222 14.71 37.60 9.37
N LYS A 223 15.01 38.81 8.91
CA LYS A 223 16.36 39.22 8.52
C LYS A 223 16.95 40.17 9.56
N ASP A 224 18.27 40.08 9.75
CA ASP A 224 19.03 41.08 10.48
C ASP A 224 19.23 42.36 9.64
N THR A 225 19.96 43.33 10.22
CA THR A 225 20.25 44.63 9.61
C THR A 225 21.09 44.50 8.32
N ASP A 226 21.88 43.43 8.20
CA ASP A 226 22.72 43.15 7.04
C ASP A 226 21.99 42.33 5.96
N GLY A 227 20.74 41.95 6.21
CA GLY A 227 19.87 41.24 5.28
C GLY A 227 19.99 39.71 5.32
N PHE A 228 20.74 39.16 6.27
CA PHE A 228 20.86 37.72 6.48
C PHE A 228 19.66 37.18 7.26
N ILE A 229 19.16 36.02 6.85
CA ILE A 229 18.05 35.35 7.56
C ILE A 229 18.60 34.78 8.87
N THR A 230 18.02 35.19 10.00
CA THR A 230 18.37 34.70 11.35
C THR A 230 17.31 33.80 11.94
N ALA A 231 16.04 34.00 11.56
CA ALA A 231 14.92 33.19 12.02
C ALA A 231 13.80 33.12 10.97
N TYR A 232 12.81 32.27 11.23
CA TYR A 232 11.55 32.20 10.51
C TYR A 232 10.39 32.42 11.47
N ASN A 233 9.40 33.22 11.06
CA ASN A 233 8.15 33.40 11.78
C ASN A 233 7.07 32.50 11.18
N PHE A 234 6.46 31.67 12.01
CA PHE A 234 5.29 30.88 11.66
C PHE A 234 4.19 31.08 12.71
N LEU A 235 3.07 31.68 12.32
CA LEU A 235 1.94 31.99 13.21
C LEU A 235 2.33 32.76 14.50
N GLY A 236 3.38 33.60 14.42
CA GLY A 236 3.92 34.34 15.57
C GLY A 236 5.02 33.60 16.35
N ILE A 237 5.32 32.35 16.03
CA ILE A 237 6.40 31.57 16.63
C ILE A 237 7.69 31.87 15.87
N LEU A 238 8.70 32.38 16.56
CA LEU A 238 10.04 32.59 16.01
C LEU A 238 10.88 31.31 16.11
N ILE A 239 11.36 30.83 14.96
CA ILE A 239 12.13 29.60 14.82
C ILE A 239 13.52 29.99 14.31
N ASN A 240 14.57 29.70 15.08
CA ASN A 240 15.94 30.02 14.69
C ASN A 240 16.35 29.20 13.44
N LYS A 241 16.90 29.88 12.44
CA LYS A 241 17.34 29.29 11.15
C LYS A 241 18.30 28.11 11.35
N ASP A 242 19.24 28.21 12.28
CA ASP A 242 20.28 27.19 12.49
C ASP A 242 19.73 25.93 13.17
N THR A 243 18.52 26.01 13.73
CA THR A 243 17.88 24.91 14.47
C THR A 243 16.69 24.30 13.72
N ILE A 244 16.36 24.76 12.51
CA ILE A 244 15.15 24.32 11.77
C ILE A 244 15.07 22.79 11.62
N GLN A 245 16.20 22.12 11.44
CA GLN A 245 16.25 20.67 11.25
C GLN A 245 16.00 19.86 12.54
N HIS A 246 16.20 20.47 13.72
CA HIS A 246 16.04 19.82 15.02
C HIS A 246 14.89 20.41 15.84
N ASN A 247 14.29 21.49 15.38
CA ASN A 247 13.14 22.10 16.03
C ASN A 247 11.92 21.18 15.90
N TRP A 248 11.22 21.00 17.02
CA TRP A 248 10.13 20.04 17.16
C TRP A 248 8.98 20.26 16.17
N PHE A 249 8.81 21.49 15.73
CA PHE A 249 7.77 21.88 14.80
C PHE A 249 8.24 21.68 13.35
N THR A 250 9.43 22.18 13.00
CA THR A 250 9.89 22.19 11.60
C THR A 250 10.50 20.88 11.12
N VAL A 251 10.75 19.90 12.01
CA VAL A 251 11.29 18.58 11.62
C VAL A 251 10.50 17.87 10.51
N GLY A 252 9.19 18.11 10.43
CA GLY A 252 8.32 17.57 9.39
C GLY A 252 8.35 18.35 8.07
N PHE A 253 9.02 19.50 8.02
CA PHE A 253 8.97 20.45 6.91
C PHE A 253 10.34 20.73 6.29
N VAL A 254 11.41 20.15 6.84
CA VAL A 254 12.78 20.42 6.40
C VAL A 254 13.26 19.35 5.45
N ASN A 255 13.44 19.69 4.18
CA ASN A 255 14.14 18.88 3.19
C ASN A 255 15.61 19.28 3.09
N LEU A 256 16.40 18.44 2.43
CA LEU A 256 17.77 18.78 2.05
C LEU A 256 17.77 19.25 0.59
N ASP A 257 18.45 20.36 0.31
CA ASP A 257 18.74 20.74 -1.06
C ASP A 257 19.77 19.78 -1.70
N THR A 258 20.09 19.98 -2.97
CA THR A 258 21.07 19.14 -3.70
C THR A 258 22.49 19.23 -3.14
N GLN A 259 22.77 20.17 -2.25
CA GLN A 259 24.05 20.35 -1.57
C GLN A 259 24.02 19.84 -0.12
N GLY A 260 22.87 19.35 0.34
CA GLY A 260 22.71 18.84 1.71
C GLY A 260 22.34 19.91 2.74
N ASN A 261 22.00 21.14 2.35
CA ASN A 261 21.57 22.18 3.30
C ASN A 261 20.09 22.00 3.67
N PRO A 262 19.71 22.21 4.93
CA PRO A 262 18.32 22.16 5.35
C PRO A 262 17.54 23.34 4.76
N ILE A 263 16.50 23.03 4.01
CA ILE A 263 15.54 24.00 3.47
C ILE A 263 14.14 23.66 3.96
N LEU A 264 13.39 24.69 4.36
CA LEU A 264 11.96 24.53 4.61
C LEU A 264 11.27 24.31 3.27
N GLY A 265 10.60 23.17 3.13
CA GLY A 265 9.92 22.78 1.91
C GLY A 265 9.48 21.33 1.99
N ALA A 266 8.26 21.07 1.51
CA ALA A 266 7.52 19.80 1.44
C ALA A 266 7.37 18.99 2.74
N PRO A 267 6.18 18.44 3.00
CA PRO A 267 5.94 17.65 4.20
C PRO A 267 6.66 16.31 4.10
N HIS A 268 7.50 16.06 5.09
CA HIS A 268 8.10 14.76 5.32
C HIS A 268 7.00 13.72 5.59
N ALA A 269 7.27 12.49 5.15
CA ALA A 269 6.40 11.32 5.22
C ALA A 269 5.32 11.16 4.13
N GLY A 270 5.27 12.02 3.09
CA GLY A 270 4.54 11.81 1.84
C GLY A 270 3.24 11.00 1.97
N LEU A 271 3.23 9.76 1.49
CA LEU A 271 2.07 8.88 1.55
C LEU A 271 1.64 8.48 2.98
N ILE A 272 2.57 8.18 3.90
CA ILE A 272 2.22 7.84 5.30
C ILE A 272 1.48 9.00 5.95
N GLY A 273 2.04 10.21 5.83
CA GLY A 273 1.45 11.42 6.38
C GLY A 273 0.05 11.64 5.82
N ALA A 274 -0.12 11.46 4.51
CA ALA A 274 -1.41 11.54 3.86
C ALA A 274 -2.42 10.52 4.41
N MET A 275 -2.02 9.26 4.57
CA MET A 275 -2.90 8.21 5.09
C MET A 275 -3.33 8.48 6.54
N ILE A 276 -2.41 8.95 7.39
CA ILE A 276 -2.71 9.36 8.76
C ILE A 276 -3.69 10.54 8.75
N ALA A 277 -3.40 11.58 7.97
CA ALA A 277 -4.24 12.77 7.86
C ALA A 277 -5.64 12.45 7.34
N VAL A 278 -5.76 11.55 6.37
CA VAL A 278 -7.05 11.07 5.86
C VAL A 278 -7.80 10.29 6.95
N GLY A 279 -7.12 9.42 7.71
CA GLY A 279 -7.73 8.74 8.85
C GLY A 279 -8.34 9.71 9.87
N PHE A 280 -7.60 10.77 10.22
CA PHE A 280 -8.11 11.85 11.07
C PHE A 280 -9.24 12.64 10.41
N THR A 281 -9.14 12.92 9.11
CA THR A 281 -10.18 13.64 8.34
C THR A 281 -11.51 12.91 8.43
N ILE A 282 -11.51 11.59 8.24
CA ILE A 282 -12.71 10.74 8.34
C ILE A 282 -13.30 10.81 9.76
N PHE A 283 -12.45 10.81 10.79
CA PHE A 283 -12.90 10.93 12.17
C PHE A 283 -13.52 12.31 12.46
N VAL A 284 -12.82 13.39 12.07
CA VAL A 284 -13.22 14.78 12.28
C VAL A 284 -14.51 15.09 11.52
N GLU A 285 -14.60 14.67 10.26
CA GLU A 285 -15.82 14.79 9.44
C GLU A 285 -17.02 14.16 10.14
N LYS A 286 -16.86 12.94 10.66
CA LYS A 286 -17.93 12.25 11.40
C LYS A 286 -18.34 12.98 12.67
N GLN A 287 -17.44 13.73 13.32
CA GLN A 287 -17.83 14.55 14.47
C GLN A 287 -18.64 15.77 14.04
N PHE A 288 -18.17 16.53 13.03
CA PHE A 288 -18.90 17.69 12.51
C PHE A 288 -20.31 17.32 12.01
N ARG A 289 -20.44 16.20 11.28
CA ARG A 289 -21.75 15.72 10.78
C ARG A 289 -22.75 15.37 11.89
N LYS A 290 -22.30 15.01 13.10
CA LYS A 290 -23.22 14.64 14.20
C LYS A 290 -24.05 15.82 14.71
N PHE A 291 -23.49 17.02 14.66
CA PHE A 291 -24.14 18.22 15.20
C PHE A 291 -24.60 19.21 14.13
N MET A 292 -24.21 19.01 12.86
CA MET A 292 -24.56 19.93 11.79
C MET A 292 -26.03 19.78 11.34
N PRO A 293 -26.80 20.88 11.28
CA PRO A 293 -28.14 20.85 10.67
C PRO A 293 -28.07 20.46 9.19
N GLY A 294 -29.01 19.64 8.72
CA GLY A 294 -28.97 19.07 7.36
C GLY A 294 -28.90 20.09 6.22
N ALA A 295 -29.42 21.31 6.41
CA ALA A 295 -29.33 22.39 5.42
C ALA A 295 -27.90 22.97 5.30
N LEU A 296 -27.12 22.92 6.38
CA LEU A 296 -25.76 23.46 6.44
C LEU A 296 -24.69 22.39 6.20
N ASP A 297 -25.01 21.11 6.36
CA ASP A 297 -24.06 19.99 6.31
C ASP A 297 -23.33 19.86 4.97
N THR A 298 -23.92 20.28 3.86
CA THR A 298 -23.28 20.23 2.54
C THR A 298 -22.25 21.33 2.32
N ILE A 299 -22.31 22.43 3.09
CA ILE A 299 -21.46 23.61 2.90
C ILE A 299 -20.54 23.80 4.10
N VAL A 300 -21.10 23.86 5.30
CA VAL A 300 -20.38 24.22 6.53
C VAL A 300 -19.49 23.07 7.01
N THR A 301 -19.96 21.82 6.94
CA THR A 301 -19.16 20.67 7.40
C THR A 301 -17.84 20.55 6.62
N PRO A 302 -17.81 20.54 5.26
CA PRO A 302 -16.54 20.49 4.53
C PRO A 302 -15.60 21.65 4.89
N ILE A 303 -16.11 22.88 5.03
CA ILE A 303 -15.29 24.06 5.38
C ILE A 303 -14.65 23.87 6.76
N LEU A 304 -15.44 23.49 7.77
CA LEU A 304 -14.94 23.30 9.12
C LEU A 304 -13.94 22.14 9.21
N VAL A 305 -14.18 21.05 8.47
CA VAL A 305 -13.25 19.93 8.42
C VAL A 305 -11.94 20.35 7.75
N ILE A 306 -11.99 21.06 6.62
CA ILE A 306 -10.77 21.54 5.95
C ILE A 306 -9.98 22.47 6.88
N LEU A 307 -10.62 23.46 7.50
CA LEU A 307 -9.95 24.39 8.42
C LEU A 307 -9.33 23.66 9.62
N ALA A 308 -10.08 22.75 10.25
CA ALA A 308 -9.59 21.95 11.37
C ALA A 308 -8.41 21.07 10.94
N MET A 309 -8.50 20.42 9.78
CA MET A 309 -7.46 19.53 9.28
C MET A 309 -6.23 20.30 8.79
N ILE A 310 -6.36 21.50 8.23
CA ILE A 310 -5.22 22.36 7.89
C ILE A 310 -4.41 22.65 9.16
N PHE A 311 -5.08 23.12 10.22
CA PHE A 311 -4.42 23.38 11.49
C PHE A 311 -3.78 22.10 12.08
N LEU A 312 -4.53 20.99 12.14
CA LEU A 312 -4.04 19.74 12.68
C LEU A 312 -2.85 19.18 11.88
N ASN A 313 -2.88 19.32 10.56
CA ASN A 313 -1.82 18.85 9.68
C ASN A 313 -0.52 19.63 9.92
N PHE A 314 -0.60 20.96 9.89
CA PHE A 314 0.58 21.79 10.04
C PHE A 314 1.19 21.71 11.45
N VAL A 315 0.35 21.65 12.48
CA VAL A 315 0.84 21.73 13.86
C VAL A 315 1.22 20.38 14.46
N PHE A 316 0.55 19.30 14.05
CA PHE A 316 0.72 18.00 14.69
C PHE A 316 1.13 16.89 13.73
N ILE A 317 0.39 16.70 12.63
CA ILE A 317 0.57 15.49 11.80
C ILE A 317 1.88 15.55 11.02
N ILE A 318 2.20 16.66 10.36
CA ILE A 318 3.45 16.79 9.59
C ILE A 318 4.68 16.72 10.50
N PRO A 319 4.76 17.44 11.65
CA PRO A 319 5.87 17.28 12.59
C PRO A 319 6.01 15.85 13.13
N ALA A 320 4.91 15.22 13.53
CA ALA A 320 4.93 13.83 14.00
C ALA A 320 5.44 12.86 12.93
N ALA A 321 5.04 13.09 11.67
CA ALA A 321 5.51 12.28 10.55
C ALA A 321 7.00 12.53 10.23
N GLY A 322 7.49 13.76 10.44
CA GLY A 322 8.92 14.10 10.42
C GLY A 322 9.72 13.31 11.46
N TYR A 323 9.26 13.28 12.71
CA TYR A 323 9.91 12.48 13.76
C TYR A 323 9.89 10.98 13.47
N LEU A 324 8.77 10.48 12.95
CA LEU A 324 8.69 9.10 12.48
C LEU A 324 9.75 8.84 11.40
N PHE A 325 9.93 9.77 10.46
CA PHE A 325 10.95 9.67 9.43
C PHE A 325 12.37 9.70 10.01
N THR A 326 12.68 10.61 10.93
CA THR A 326 13.99 10.65 11.60
C THR A 326 14.29 9.35 12.34
N ALA A 327 13.30 8.79 13.05
CA ALA A 327 13.44 7.52 13.75
C ALA A 327 13.70 6.35 12.77
N ILE A 328 12.99 6.35 11.64
CA ILE A 328 13.19 5.38 10.56
C ILE A 328 14.62 5.52 10.01
N THR A 329 15.07 6.71 9.64
CA THR A 329 16.43 6.96 9.13
C THR A 329 17.50 6.51 10.12
N PHE A 330 17.33 6.81 11.41
CA PHE A 330 18.23 6.33 12.47
C PHE A 330 18.28 4.81 12.51
N LEU A 331 17.14 4.12 12.48
CA LEU A 331 17.08 2.66 12.45
C LEU A 331 17.80 2.10 11.24
N PHE A 332 17.59 2.66 10.05
CA PHE A 332 18.23 2.22 8.82
C PHE A 332 19.75 2.36 8.88
N ASN A 333 20.26 3.52 9.28
CA ASN A 333 21.70 3.77 9.37
C ASN A 333 22.41 2.84 10.36
N ASN A 334 21.71 2.39 11.41
CA ASN A 334 22.29 1.51 12.43
C ASN A 334 22.05 0.01 12.18
N LEU A 335 21.02 -0.37 11.41
CA LEU A 335 20.72 -1.76 11.09
C LEU A 335 21.43 -2.23 9.81
N TYR A 336 21.58 -1.36 8.82
CA TYR A 336 22.18 -1.71 7.53
C TYR A 336 23.65 -2.14 7.65
N THR A 337 24.37 -1.62 8.64
CA THR A 337 25.81 -1.83 8.84
C THR A 337 26.19 -3.23 9.33
N ASN A 338 25.22 -4.13 9.55
CA ASN A 338 25.49 -5.52 9.89
C ASN A 338 24.50 -6.49 9.19
N PRO A 339 24.87 -7.77 8.99
CA PRO A 339 24.05 -8.70 8.21
C PRO A 339 22.70 -9.03 8.84
N PHE A 340 22.62 -9.03 10.18
CA PHE A 340 21.37 -9.33 10.88
C PHE A 340 20.38 -8.18 10.78
N GLY A 341 20.85 -6.94 10.85
CA GLY A 341 20.02 -5.77 10.61
C GLY A 341 19.61 -5.67 9.14
N ALA A 342 20.50 -5.98 8.19
CA ALA A 342 20.14 -6.15 6.78
C ALA A 342 19.03 -7.20 6.56
N ALA A 343 19.10 -8.33 7.27
CA ALA A 343 18.06 -9.36 7.25
C ALA A 343 16.73 -8.80 7.76
N LEU A 344 16.74 -8.10 8.89
CA LEU A 344 15.54 -7.49 9.46
C LEU A 344 14.92 -6.49 8.50
N LEU A 345 15.72 -5.59 7.93
CA LEU A 345 15.28 -4.56 6.99
C LEU A 345 14.65 -5.17 5.73
N ALA A 346 15.32 -6.13 5.10
CA ALA A 346 14.78 -6.85 3.94
C ALA A 346 13.47 -7.58 4.29
N GLY A 347 13.39 -8.19 5.47
CA GLY A 347 12.21 -8.93 5.90
C GLY A 347 10.98 -8.06 6.16
N ILE A 348 11.16 -6.84 6.69
CA ILE A 348 10.05 -5.91 6.92
C ILE A 348 9.70 -5.08 5.68
N PHE A 349 10.56 -5.07 4.65
CA PHE A 349 10.40 -4.21 3.48
C PHE A 349 9.08 -4.41 2.75
N LEU A 350 8.60 -5.66 2.68
CA LEU A 350 7.34 -5.96 1.98
C LEU A 350 6.14 -5.25 2.61
N PHE A 351 6.19 -4.92 3.91
CA PHE A 351 5.19 -4.06 4.52
C PHE A 351 5.31 -2.63 4.00
N ALA A 352 6.53 -2.07 3.97
CA ALA A 352 6.76 -0.74 3.41
C ALA A 352 6.36 -0.65 1.93
N LEU A 353 6.54 -1.72 1.16
CA LEU A 353 6.10 -1.82 -0.24
C LEU A 353 4.57 -1.89 -0.34
N ALA A 354 3.92 -2.74 0.47
CA ALA A 354 2.46 -2.91 0.52
C ALA A 354 1.69 -1.67 1.02
N PHE A 355 2.36 -0.73 1.68
CA PHE A 355 1.76 0.53 2.10
C PHE A 355 2.30 1.73 1.30
N GLY A 356 3.16 1.51 0.30
CA GLY A 356 3.80 2.58 -0.49
C GLY A 356 4.79 3.46 0.28
N VAL A 357 5.07 3.11 1.54
CA VAL A 357 5.96 3.81 2.47
C VAL A 357 7.42 3.78 2.04
N HIS A 358 7.81 2.76 1.28
CA HIS A 358 9.18 2.58 0.79
C HIS A 358 9.73 3.78 -0.02
N GLN A 359 8.85 4.56 -0.66
CA GLN A 359 9.26 5.79 -1.36
C GLN A 359 9.76 6.87 -0.41
N GLY A 360 9.41 6.79 0.87
CA GLY A 360 9.97 7.63 1.92
C GLY A 360 11.48 7.47 2.06
N PHE A 361 12.09 6.35 1.64
CA PHE A 361 13.53 6.10 1.83
C PHE A 361 14.43 6.87 0.84
N LEU A 362 13.86 7.63 -0.07
CA LEU A 362 14.60 8.37 -1.09
C LEU A 362 15.72 9.28 -0.54
N PRO A 363 15.52 10.06 0.55
CA PRO A 363 16.59 10.86 1.15
C PRO A 363 17.74 10.01 1.70
N ILE A 364 17.45 8.81 2.22
CA ILE A 364 18.47 7.88 2.73
C ILE A 364 19.35 7.38 1.58
N TYR A 365 18.74 7.09 0.42
CA TYR A 365 19.48 6.65 -0.76
C TYR A 365 20.43 7.71 -1.28
N PHE A 366 20.00 8.97 -1.33
CA PHE A 366 20.87 10.08 -1.72
C PHE A 366 22.00 10.30 -0.71
N ALA A 367 21.72 10.23 0.59
CA ALA A 367 22.75 10.35 1.63
C ALA A 367 23.81 9.25 1.52
N LEU A 368 23.41 8.00 1.26
CA LEU A 368 24.34 6.87 1.09
C LEU A 368 25.22 7.01 -0.16
N ILE A 369 24.65 7.50 -1.27
CA ILE A 369 25.43 7.76 -2.48
C ILE A 369 26.42 8.90 -2.24
N ALA A 370 26.02 9.97 -1.54
CA ALA A 370 26.91 11.07 -1.22
C ALA A 370 28.08 10.64 -0.32
N ASP A 371 27.83 9.73 0.62
CA ASP A 371 28.85 9.24 1.57
C ASP A 371 29.76 8.14 0.97
N THR A 372 29.18 7.19 0.25
CA THR A 372 29.88 5.95 -0.16
C THR A 372 30.05 5.81 -1.68
N GLY A 373 29.48 6.71 -2.47
CA GLY A 373 29.42 6.62 -3.94
C GLY A 373 28.35 5.65 -4.47
N VAL A 374 27.70 4.87 -3.60
CA VAL A 374 26.70 3.87 -4.01
C VAL A 374 25.50 3.83 -3.08
N ASN A 375 24.33 3.45 -3.60
CA ASN A 375 23.18 3.10 -2.77
C ASN A 375 23.31 1.64 -2.34
N GLY A 376 24.01 1.42 -1.23
CA GLY A 376 24.23 0.09 -0.66
C GLY A 376 22.98 -0.54 -0.04
N LEU A 377 21.95 0.26 0.30
CA LEU A 377 20.74 -0.20 0.98
C LEU A 377 19.74 -0.84 0.01
N PHE A 378 19.56 -0.27 -1.18
CA PHE A 378 18.56 -0.74 -2.14
C PHE A 378 18.68 -2.23 -2.53
N PRO A 379 19.88 -2.79 -2.79
CA PRO A 379 20.03 -4.21 -3.11
C PRO A 379 19.54 -5.14 -1.99
N ILE A 380 19.66 -4.71 -0.73
CA ILE A 380 19.15 -5.45 0.44
C ILE A 380 17.63 -5.42 0.46
N MET A 381 17.04 -4.23 0.27
CA MET A 381 15.58 -4.06 0.27
C MET A 381 14.92 -4.81 -0.90
N CYS A 382 15.58 -4.84 -2.07
CA CYS A 382 15.14 -5.57 -3.26
C CYS A 382 14.87 -7.06 -3.01
N MET A 383 15.51 -7.66 -2.00
CA MET A 383 15.28 -9.05 -1.64
C MET A 383 13.83 -9.32 -1.23
N GLY A 384 13.08 -8.30 -0.82
CA GLY A 384 11.62 -8.35 -0.65
C GLY A 384 10.89 -8.80 -1.91
N GLY A 385 11.06 -8.06 -3.01
CA GLY A 385 10.41 -8.38 -4.29
C GLY A 385 10.95 -9.68 -4.91
N VAL A 386 12.26 -9.90 -4.80
CA VAL A 386 12.90 -11.14 -5.27
C VAL A 386 12.33 -12.37 -4.57
N ALA A 387 12.21 -12.34 -3.25
CA ALA A 387 11.61 -13.42 -2.48
C ALA A 387 10.14 -13.70 -2.89
N GLN A 388 9.37 -12.67 -3.23
CA GLN A 388 8.00 -12.84 -3.73
C GLN A 388 7.94 -13.61 -5.04
N VAL A 389 8.88 -13.37 -5.97
CA VAL A 389 8.96 -14.13 -7.22
C VAL A 389 9.22 -15.61 -6.91
N GLY A 390 10.17 -15.93 -6.03
CA GLY A 390 10.43 -17.31 -5.61
C GLY A 390 9.19 -18.00 -5.01
N VAL A 391 8.48 -17.31 -4.12
CA VAL A 391 7.22 -17.79 -3.54
C VAL A 391 6.14 -17.97 -4.62
N ALA A 392 6.01 -17.04 -5.56
CA ALA A 392 5.05 -17.11 -6.65
C ALA A 392 5.32 -18.31 -7.58
N ILE A 393 6.59 -18.61 -7.89
CA ILE A 393 6.98 -19.80 -8.66
C ILE A 393 6.50 -21.06 -7.95
N SER A 394 6.78 -21.20 -6.65
CA SER A 394 6.32 -22.35 -5.87
C SER A 394 4.79 -22.47 -5.89
N MET A 395 4.08 -21.37 -5.68
CA MET A 395 2.62 -21.36 -5.74
C MET A 395 2.06 -21.72 -7.11
N TRP A 396 2.72 -21.31 -8.20
CA TRP A 396 2.33 -21.64 -9.56
C TRP A 396 2.50 -23.13 -9.85
N ILE A 397 3.59 -23.73 -9.37
CA ILE A 397 3.85 -25.17 -9.48
C ILE A 397 2.80 -25.96 -8.69
N MET A 398 2.50 -25.53 -7.46
CA MET A 398 1.49 -26.18 -6.60
C MET A 398 0.05 -25.98 -7.09
N ALA A 399 -0.23 -24.93 -7.86
CA ALA A 399 -1.58 -24.64 -8.34
C ALA A 399 -2.01 -25.61 -9.45
N GLY A 400 -3.23 -26.15 -9.33
CA GLY A 400 -3.83 -27.03 -10.33
C GLY A 400 -3.83 -26.43 -11.74
N LYS A 401 -3.65 -27.27 -12.76
CA LYS A 401 -3.68 -26.85 -14.16
C LYS A 401 -5.03 -26.17 -14.48
N GLY A 402 -4.99 -25.02 -15.14
CA GLY A 402 -6.19 -24.23 -15.46
C GLY A 402 -6.82 -23.45 -14.31
N SER A 403 -6.31 -23.58 -13.08
CA SER A 403 -6.85 -22.82 -11.94
C SER A 403 -6.66 -21.30 -12.09
N LEU A 404 -7.60 -20.54 -11.54
CA LEU A 404 -7.52 -19.07 -11.53
C LEU A 404 -6.22 -18.58 -10.89
N LEU A 405 -5.79 -19.19 -9.78
CA LEU A 405 -4.52 -18.86 -9.11
C LEU A 405 -3.33 -18.98 -10.06
N ARG A 406 -3.29 -20.04 -10.87
CA ARG A 406 -2.20 -20.26 -11.81
C ARG A 406 -2.19 -19.20 -12.91
N LYS A 407 -3.35 -18.82 -13.43
CA LYS A 407 -3.50 -17.72 -14.41
C LYS A 407 -3.06 -16.37 -13.82
N GLN A 408 -3.50 -16.06 -12.60
CA GLN A 408 -3.13 -14.85 -11.86
C GLN A 408 -1.61 -14.75 -11.67
N ILE A 409 -0.96 -15.84 -11.23
CA ILE A 409 0.49 -15.86 -11.08
C ILE A 409 1.19 -15.69 -12.42
N SER A 410 0.73 -16.35 -13.48
CA SER A 410 1.31 -16.19 -14.82
C SER A 410 1.25 -14.74 -15.33
N GLY A 411 0.19 -14.00 -15.03
CA GLY A 411 0.10 -12.57 -15.39
C GLY A 411 0.98 -11.65 -14.54
N ALA A 412 1.12 -11.94 -13.25
CA ALA A 412 1.82 -11.06 -12.30
C ALA A 412 3.34 -11.35 -12.16
N ILE A 413 3.79 -12.56 -12.51
CA ILE A 413 5.18 -12.98 -12.30
C ILE A 413 6.17 -12.26 -13.24
N ILE A 414 5.75 -11.92 -14.46
CA ILE A 414 6.62 -11.20 -15.42
C ILE A 414 6.96 -9.80 -14.88
N PRO A 415 6.00 -8.94 -14.48
CA PRO A 415 6.31 -7.71 -13.75
C PRO A 415 7.19 -7.94 -12.52
N GLY A 416 6.94 -9.03 -11.77
CA GLY A 416 7.75 -9.39 -10.61
C GLY A 416 9.24 -9.58 -10.92
N PHE A 417 9.57 -10.29 -12.01
CA PHE A 417 10.96 -10.43 -12.46
C PHE A 417 11.61 -9.10 -12.84
N LEU A 418 10.82 -8.16 -13.36
CA LEU A 418 11.26 -6.80 -13.71
C LEU A 418 11.34 -5.87 -12.49
N GLY A 419 11.09 -6.38 -11.28
CA GLY A 419 11.20 -5.61 -10.05
C GLY A 419 9.93 -4.89 -9.61
N ILE A 420 8.80 -5.18 -10.26
CA ILE A 420 7.49 -4.59 -9.96
C ILE A 420 6.69 -5.60 -9.13
N GLY A 421 6.77 -5.46 -7.81
CA GLY A 421 6.23 -6.42 -6.84
C GLY A 421 4.75 -6.25 -6.54
N GLU A 422 4.15 -5.10 -6.84
CA GLU A 422 2.77 -4.74 -6.47
C GLU A 422 1.73 -5.77 -6.98
N PRO A 423 1.79 -6.27 -8.23
CA PRO A 423 0.89 -7.32 -8.70
C PRO A 423 1.02 -8.62 -7.89
N LEU A 424 2.24 -8.97 -7.46
CA LEU A 424 2.49 -10.15 -6.62
C LEU A 424 2.05 -9.93 -5.16
N ILE A 425 2.21 -8.72 -4.62
CA ILE A 425 1.72 -8.34 -3.29
C ILE A 425 0.20 -8.46 -3.26
N TYR A 426 -0.50 -7.61 -4.01
CA TYR A 426 -1.94 -7.45 -3.87
C TYR A 426 -2.72 -8.58 -4.54
N GLY A 427 -2.20 -9.14 -5.63
CA GLY A 427 -2.88 -10.21 -6.36
C GLY A 427 -2.70 -11.61 -5.76
N ILE A 428 -1.52 -11.89 -5.21
CA ILE A 428 -1.11 -13.27 -4.89
C ILE A 428 -0.85 -13.44 -3.40
N SER A 429 0.10 -12.71 -2.85
CA SER A 429 0.66 -13.01 -1.53
C SER A 429 -0.16 -12.42 -0.37
N LEU A 430 -0.48 -11.13 -0.39
CA LEU A 430 -1.16 -10.41 0.70
C LEU A 430 -2.56 -10.98 1.00
N PRO A 431 -3.44 -11.28 0.01
CA PRO A 431 -4.75 -11.86 0.28
C PRO A 431 -4.68 -13.26 0.91
N ARG A 432 -3.58 -13.97 0.68
CA ARG A 432 -3.37 -15.33 1.18
C ARG A 432 -2.61 -15.36 2.50
N VAL A 433 -2.10 -14.21 2.97
CA VAL A 433 -1.40 -13.96 4.25
C VAL A 433 -0.15 -14.82 4.43
N LYS A 434 -0.30 -16.14 4.46
CA LYS A 434 0.80 -17.11 4.58
C LYS A 434 1.88 -16.93 3.52
N PRO A 435 1.59 -16.83 2.20
CA PRO A 435 2.66 -16.59 1.23
C PRO A 435 3.35 -15.24 1.42
N PHE A 436 2.63 -14.20 1.83
CA PHE A 436 3.21 -12.88 2.10
C PHE A 436 4.27 -12.94 3.20
N PHE A 437 3.97 -13.62 4.32
CA PHE A 437 4.94 -13.80 5.40
C PHE A 437 6.10 -14.72 5.02
N VAL A 438 5.85 -15.77 4.23
CA VAL A 438 6.95 -16.59 3.69
C VAL A 438 7.88 -15.74 2.82
N SER A 439 7.34 -14.84 2.00
CA SER A 439 8.15 -13.88 1.24
C SER A 439 8.96 -12.96 2.14
N CYS A 440 8.38 -12.44 3.23
CA CYS A 440 9.11 -11.62 4.21
C CYS A 440 10.30 -12.38 4.81
N ILE A 441 10.10 -13.64 5.19
CA ILE A 441 11.17 -14.41 5.81
C ILE A 441 12.24 -14.80 4.78
N ALA A 442 11.85 -15.19 3.58
CA ALA A 442 12.79 -15.44 2.49
C ALA A 442 13.59 -14.18 2.12
N ALA A 443 12.94 -13.01 2.14
CA ALA A 443 13.61 -11.73 1.95
C ALA A 443 14.64 -11.45 3.05
N ALA A 444 14.35 -11.81 4.30
CA ALA A 444 15.32 -11.70 5.39
C ALA A 444 16.59 -12.53 5.14
N PHE A 445 16.46 -13.74 4.60
CA PHE A 445 17.64 -14.52 4.19
C PHE A 445 18.40 -13.88 3.03
N GLY A 446 17.71 -13.39 2.00
CA GLY A 446 18.36 -12.67 0.90
C GLY A 446 19.08 -11.41 1.39
N GLY A 447 18.44 -10.65 2.26
CA GLY A 447 19.01 -9.45 2.89
C GLY A 447 20.20 -9.77 3.79
N PHE A 448 20.15 -10.87 4.55
CA PHE A 448 21.28 -11.36 5.32
C PHE A 448 22.48 -11.67 4.42
N ILE A 449 22.25 -12.39 3.31
CA ILE A 449 23.33 -12.77 2.39
C ILE A 449 23.94 -11.52 1.75
N MET A 450 23.11 -10.60 1.23
CA MET A 450 23.61 -9.33 0.69
C MET A 450 24.38 -8.52 1.74
N GLY A 451 23.84 -8.41 2.96
CA GLY A 451 24.48 -7.72 4.08
C GLY A 451 25.81 -8.35 4.46
N ALA A 452 25.87 -9.67 4.60
CA ALA A 452 27.09 -10.42 4.91
C ALA A 452 28.17 -10.22 3.85
N LEU A 453 27.81 -10.27 2.57
CA LEU A 453 28.73 -10.01 1.47
C LEU A 453 29.27 -8.58 1.49
N ASN A 454 28.44 -7.60 1.85
CA ASN A 454 28.88 -6.20 1.98
C ASN A 454 29.75 -5.94 3.21
N THR A 455 29.33 -6.39 4.39
CA THR A 455 29.97 -6.02 5.66
C THR A 455 31.07 -7.00 6.05
N TRP A 456 30.82 -8.31 5.99
CA TRP A 456 31.83 -9.33 6.35
C TRP A 456 32.74 -9.66 5.16
N GLY A 457 32.16 -9.68 3.95
CA GLY A 457 32.91 -9.90 2.71
C GLY A 457 33.61 -8.65 2.18
N GLY A 458 33.31 -7.46 2.71
CA GLY A 458 33.94 -6.20 2.31
C GLY A 458 33.73 -5.84 0.83
N LEU A 459 32.67 -6.35 0.18
CA LEU A 459 32.50 -6.20 -1.27
C LEU A 459 31.95 -4.83 -1.68
N GLY A 460 31.35 -4.07 -0.74
CA GLY A 460 30.87 -2.71 -0.98
C GLY A 460 29.88 -2.59 -2.14
N ILE A 461 28.91 -3.51 -2.25
CA ILE A 461 27.95 -3.58 -3.36
C ILE A 461 26.80 -2.59 -3.14
N GLY A 462 26.46 -1.85 -4.19
CA GLY A 462 25.34 -0.92 -4.19
C GLY A 462 24.89 -0.57 -5.60
N MET A 463 23.86 0.25 -5.70
CA MET A 463 23.46 0.83 -6.99
C MET A 463 24.15 2.16 -7.25
N ASN A 464 24.49 2.45 -8.50
CA ASN A 464 25.02 3.75 -8.93
C ASN A 464 23.92 4.81 -9.19
N ALA A 465 22.69 4.54 -8.74
CA ALA A 465 21.58 5.48 -8.77
C ALA A 465 20.77 5.37 -7.47
N ALA A 466 20.12 6.48 -7.09
CA ALA A 466 19.33 6.54 -5.85
C ALA A 466 18.11 5.61 -5.89
N THR A 467 17.51 5.47 -7.07
CA THR A 467 16.32 4.62 -7.29
C THR A 467 16.43 3.89 -8.60
N GLY A 468 15.76 2.75 -8.70
CA GLY A 468 15.62 2.01 -9.93
C GLY A 468 14.54 0.95 -9.80
N PRO A 469 14.39 0.09 -10.82
CA PRO A 469 13.52 -1.06 -10.73
C PRO A 469 14.21 -2.13 -9.87
N GLY A 470 13.42 -2.95 -9.14
CA GLY A 470 13.94 -4.06 -8.36
C GLY A 470 14.27 -5.30 -9.20
N GLY A 471 14.23 -6.49 -8.58
CA GLY A 471 14.26 -7.76 -9.33
C GLY A 471 15.54 -7.95 -10.18
N LEU A 472 15.40 -8.53 -11.38
CA LEU A 472 16.53 -8.78 -12.28
C LEU A 472 17.07 -7.49 -12.93
N THR A 473 16.20 -6.51 -13.17
CA THR A 473 16.56 -5.25 -13.84
C THR A 473 17.46 -4.37 -12.99
N ALA A 474 17.34 -4.45 -11.66
CA ALA A 474 18.26 -3.81 -10.73
C ALA A 474 19.73 -4.18 -10.99
N ALA A 475 20.01 -5.38 -11.54
CA ALA A 475 21.36 -5.83 -11.82
C ALA A 475 22.12 -4.84 -12.74
N ILE A 476 21.44 -4.24 -13.72
CA ILE A 476 22.04 -3.30 -14.69
C ILE A 476 22.60 -2.05 -14.00
N MET A 477 22.16 -1.77 -12.79
CA MET A 477 22.51 -0.59 -12.00
C MET A 477 23.48 -0.94 -10.86
N MET A 478 23.87 -2.20 -10.72
CA MET A 478 24.75 -2.65 -9.64
C MET A 478 26.21 -2.31 -9.94
N THR A 479 26.87 -1.79 -8.93
CA THR A 479 28.31 -1.54 -8.92
C THR A 479 28.86 -1.85 -7.53
N THR A 480 30.16 -1.67 -7.37
CA THR A 480 30.83 -1.66 -6.07
C THR A 480 31.39 -0.26 -5.78
N VAL A 481 31.76 0.00 -4.52
CA VAL A 481 32.39 1.27 -4.09
C VAL A 481 33.66 1.59 -4.90
N ASP A 482 34.41 0.58 -5.31
CA ASP A 482 35.59 0.70 -6.19
C ASP A 482 35.25 0.83 -7.69
N GLY A 483 33.95 0.89 -8.06
CA GLY A 483 33.49 1.09 -9.44
C GLY A 483 33.43 -0.18 -10.29
N ASN A 484 33.55 -1.38 -9.69
CA ASN A 484 33.53 -2.65 -10.43
C ASN A 484 32.09 -3.13 -10.71
N VAL A 485 31.55 -2.69 -11.85
CA VAL A 485 30.19 -3.01 -12.31
C VAL A 485 29.97 -4.52 -12.49
N VAL A 486 30.93 -5.24 -13.09
CA VAL A 486 30.79 -6.69 -13.36
C VAL A 486 30.67 -7.47 -12.05
N LYS A 487 31.52 -7.15 -11.06
CA LYS A 487 31.47 -7.76 -9.74
C LYS A 487 30.14 -7.46 -9.04
N GLY A 488 29.67 -6.21 -9.09
CA GLY A 488 28.37 -5.80 -8.54
C GLY A 488 27.21 -6.62 -9.14
N ILE A 489 27.16 -6.73 -10.47
CA ILE A 489 26.15 -7.51 -11.20
C ILE A 489 26.16 -8.98 -10.79
N LEU A 490 27.32 -9.64 -10.86
CA LEU A 490 27.43 -11.08 -10.63
C LEU A 490 27.05 -11.46 -9.20
N VAL A 491 27.50 -10.68 -8.21
CA VAL A 491 27.16 -10.94 -6.82
C VAL A 491 25.67 -10.73 -6.59
N TYR A 492 25.11 -9.61 -7.06
CA TYR A 492 23.68 -9.35 -6.92
C TYR A 492 22.82 -10.46 -7.56
N LEU A 493 23.12 -10.86 -8.80
CA LEU A 493 22.39 -11.93 -9.50
C LEU A 493 22.52 -13.27 -8.78
N SER A 494 23.67 -13.57 -8.19
CA SER A 494 23.88 -14.79 -7.40
C SER A 494 22.95 -14.80 -6.18
N VAL A 495 22.85 -13.68 -5.45
CA VAL A 495 21.96 -13.59 -4.30
C VAL A 495 20.48 -13.57 -4.71
N VAL A 496 20.15 -12.96 -5.85
CA VAL A 496 18.80 -13.03 -6.44
C VAL A 496 18.39 -14.49 -6.67
N PHE A 497 19.26 -15.26 -7.33
CA PHE A 497 19.00 -16.67 -7.65
C PHE A 497 18.82 -17.49 -6.37
N VAL A 498 19.73 -17.34 -5.39
CA VAL A 498 19.63 -18.02 -4.09
C VAL A 498 18.32 -17.64 -3.37
N THR A 499 17.95 -16.37 -3.39
CA THR A 499 16.71 -15.89 -2.75
C THR A 499 15.46 -16.44 -3.43
N TYR A 500 15.48 -16.64 -4.76
CA TYR A 500 14.40 -17.35 -5.45
C TYR A 500 14.24 -18.79 -4.93
N PHE A 501 15.33 -19.54 -4.79
CA PHE A 501 15.26 -20.90 -4.23
C PHE A 501 14.80 -20.92 -2.78
N ILE A 502 15.29 -20.01 -1.95
CA ILE A 502 14.87 -19.90 -0.56
C ILE A 502 13.38 -19.61 -0.50
N GLY A 503 12.89 -18.62 -1.27
CA GLY A 503 11.46 -18.28 -1.34
C GLY A 503 10.61 -19.45 -1.81
N ALA A 504 11.02 -20.13 -2.88
CA ALA A 504 10.31 -21.29 -3.40
C ALA A 504 10.31 -22.46 -2.40
N GLY A 505 11.47 -22.79 -1.83
CA GLY A 505 11.65 -23.88 -0.87
C GLY A 505 10.86 -23.67 0.42
N LEU A 506 10.93 -22.46 1.00
CA LEU A 506 10.15 -22.12 2.19
C LEU A 506 8.65 -22.15 1.91
N CYS A 507 8.21 -21.74 0.72
CA CYS A 507 6.81 -21.83 0.33
C CYS A 507 6.34 -23.28 0.19
N PHE A 508 7.10 -24.14 -0.50
CA PHE A 508 6.79 -25.57 -0.58
C PHE A 508 6.73 -26.22 0.81
N PHE A 509 7.72 -25.94 1.66
CA PHE A 509 7.73 -26.46 3.02
C PHE A 509 6.52 -25.98 3.81
N ALA A 510 6.22 -24.68 3.76
CA ALA A 510 5.08 -24.10 4.47
C ALA A 510 3.75 -24.75 4.07
N TYR A 511 3.58 -25.17 2.81
CA TYR A 511 2.36 -25.83 2.33
C TYR A 511 2.37 -27.36 2.42
N SER A 512 3.51 -27.96 2.76
CA SER A 512 3.68 -29.42 2.91
C SER A 512 2.79 -30.02 4.00
N ARG A 513 2.46 -31.31 3.88
CA ARG A 513 1.76 -32.08 4.93
C ARG A 513 2.55 -32.09 6.24
N VAL A 514 3.88 -32.13 6.15
CA VAL A 514 4.80 -32.08 7.29
C VAL A 514 4.59 -30.83 8.13
N ALA A 515 4.57 -29.65 7.50
CA ALA A 515 4.35 -28.40 8.21
C ALA A 515 2.93 -28.31 8.79
N ARG A 516 1.91 -28.81 8.09
CA ARG A 516 0.52 -28.83 8.59
C ARG A 516 0.38 -29.73 9.82
N TYR A 517 0.91 -30.95 9.75
CA TYR A 517 0.87 -31.91 10.87
C TYR A 517 1.67 -31.40 12.07
N GLY A 518 2.87 -30.86 11.83
CA GLY A 518 3.67 -30.24 12.89
C GLY A 518 2.95 -29.08 13.57
N ALA A 519 2.27 -28.22 12.81
CA ALA A 519 1.47 -27.12 13.35
C ALA A 519 0.27 -27.61 14.17
N GLU A 520 -0.45 -28.61 13.68
CA GLU A 520 -1.59 -29.22 14.39
C GLU A 520 -1.16 -29.85 15.72
N LYS A 521 -0.09 -30.65 15.69
CA LYS A 521 0.45 -31.31 16.89
C LYS A 521 0.98 -30.30 17.91
N THR A 522 1.69 -29.27 17.44
CA THR A 522 2.16 -28.18 18.32
C THR A 522 0.97 -27.45 18.94
N THR A 523 -0.08 -27.16 18.16
CA THR A 523 -1.30 -26.51 18.67
C THR A 523 -1.98 -27.36 19.74
N ASN A 524 -2.02 -28.68 19.57
CA ASN A 524 -2.61 -29.59 20.55
C ASN A 524 -1.76 -29.65 21.83
N ILE A 525 -0.43 -29.78 21.72
CA ILE A 525 0.48 -29.76 22.87
C ILE A 525 0.39 -28.42 23.61
N THR A 526 0.38 -27.30 22.89
CA THR A 526 0.22 -25.98 23.53
C THR A 526 -1.14 -25.85 24.20
N ARG A 527 -2.22 -26.40 23.61
CA ARG A 527 -3.55 -26.41 24.22
C ARG A 527 -3.58 -27.27 25.49
N GLU A 528 -2.96 -28.44 25.47
CA GLU A 528 -2.85 -29.32 26.65
C GLU A 528 -2.01 -28.68 27.76
N TRP A 529 -0.89 -28.06 27.41
CA TRP A 529 -0.06 -27.29 28.34
C TRP A 529 -0.82 -26.08 28.91
N LEU A 530 -1.63 -25.39 28.09
CA LEU A 530 -2.49 -24.29 28.54
C LEU A 530 -3.55 -24.75 29.54
N VAL A 531 -4.10 -25.96 29.39
CA VAL A 531 -5.10 -26.53 30.32
C VAL A 531 -4.46 -26.90 31.67
N THR A 532 -3.15 -27.15 31.70
CA THR A 532 -2.42 -27.53 32.91
C THR A 532 -1.76 -26.35 33.64
N MET A 533 -1.82 -25.13 33.11
CA MET A 533 -1.40 -23.90 33.79
C MET A 533 -2.45 -23.43 34.81
N LYS A 534 -2.02 -22.99 36.01
CA LYS A 534 -2.90 -22.51 37.10
C LYS A 534 -3.70 -21.26 36.72
N ASP A 535 -4.90 -21.13 37.29
CA ASP A 535 -5.98 -20.19 36.90
C ASP A 535 -5.57 -18.71 36.71
N LYS A 536 -4.64 -18.17 37.50
CA LYS A 536 -4.20 -16.76 37.36
C LYS A 536 -3.34 -16.50 36.13
N ASP A 537 -2.58 -17.48 35.66
CA ASP A 537 -1.75 -17.36 34.46
C ASP A 537 -2.58 -17.60 33.19
N GLN A 538 -3.67 -18.38 33.32
CA GLN A 538 -4.58 -18.74 32.23
C GLN A 538 -5.37 -17.53 31.71
N GLU A 539 -5.78 -16.58 32.55
CA GLU A 539 -6.55 -15.41 32.12
C GLU A 539 -5.71 -14.40 31.34
N ILE A 540 -4.49 -14.11 31.82
CA ILE A 540 -3.52 -13.22 31.16
C ILE A 540 -3.10 -13.83 29.82
N TRP A 541 -2.79 -15.14 29.80
CA TRP A 541 -2.46 -15.84 28.57
C TRP A 541 -3.64 -16.01 27.62
N ASN A 542 -4.87 -16.21 28.10
CA ASN A 542 -6.05 -16.27 27.22
C ASN A 542 -6.31 -14.91 26.55
N LYS A 543 -6.04 -13.78 27.23
CA LYS A 543 -6.01 -12.46 26.59
C LYS A 543 -4.93 -12.40 25.50
N ILE A 544 -3.69 -12.78 25.80
CA ILE A 544 -2.58 -12.80 24.83
C ILE A 544 -2.88 -13.74 23.64
N VAL A 545 -3.33 -14.97 23.89
CA VAL A 545 -3.72 -15.95 22.87
C VAL A 545 -4.91 -15.47 22.06
N SER A 546 -5.93 -14.85 22.67
CA SER A 546 -7.07 -14.29 21.92
C SER A 546 -6.66 -13.14 21.01
N SER A 547 -5.73 -12.28 21.47
CA SER A 547 -5.10 -11.24 20.66
C SER A 547 -4.23 -11.83 19.54
N LEU A 548 -3.46 -12.89 19.82
CA LEU A 548 -2.68 -13.64 18.82
C LEU A 548 -3.56 -14.42 17.82
N LYS A 549 -4.73 -14.89 18.26
CA LYS A 549 -5.76 -15.58 17.48
C LYS A 549 -6.47 -14.61 16.55
N GLN A 550 -6.68 -13.37 16.98
CA GLN A 550 -7.09 -12.25 16.13
C GLN A 550 -6.00 -11.81 15.15
N PHE A 551 -4.73 -11.92 15.53
CA PHE A 551 -3.55 -11.67 14.69
C PHE A 551 -3.20 -12.80 13.69
N GLY A 552 -3.97 -13.89 13.70
CA GLY A 552 -3.64 -15.10 12.95
C GLY A 552 -2.69 -15.97 13.75
N LEU A 553 -3.26 -16.92 14.49
CA LEU A 553 -2.61 -17.81 15.47
C LEU A 553 -1.57 -18.80 14.88
N MET A 554 -0.93 -18.46 13.76
CA MET A 554 0.07 -19.28 13.11
C MET A 554 1.21 -18.44 12.54
N LEU A 555 1.50 -17.27 13.12
CA LEU A 555 2.61 -16.44 12.67
C LEU A 555 3.91 -16.62 13.47
N THR A 556 3.83 -17.11 14.71
CA THR A 556 4.89 -16.79 15.69
C THR A 556 5.56 -17.95 16.41
N TYR A 557 5.04 -19.18 16.39
CA TYR A 557 5.66 -20.28 17.17
C TYR A 557 6.50 -21.28 16.36
N VAL A 558 6.54 -21.15 15.04
CA VAL A 558 6.72 -22.32 14.17
C VAL A 558 7.62 -22.05 12.96
N THR A 559 7.90 -20.81 12.54
CA THR A 559 8.22 -20.61 11.12
C THR A 559 9.67 -20.68 10.63
N LEU A 560 10.71 -21.08 11.40
CA LEU A 560 11.97 -21.53 10.75
C LEU A 560 13.03 -22.19 11.64
N ILE A 561 13.03 -21.93 12.95
CA ILE A 561 13.95 -22.60 13.89
C ILE A 561 13.17 -23.56 14.80
N GLY A 562 12.00 -23.12 15.27
CA GLY A 562 11.10 -23.92 16.10
C GLY A 562 10.53 -25.14 15.37
N LEU A 563 9.99 -25.01 14.15
CA LEU A 563 9.47 -26.18 13.42
C LEU A 563 10.54 -27.22 13.15
N PRO A 564 11.72 -26.91 12.59
CA PRO A 564 12.71 -27.95 12.34
C PRO A 564 13.20 -28.59 13.62
N ILE A 565 13.40 -27.84 14.71
CA ILE A 565 13.86 -28.40 15.99
C ILE A 565 12.76 -29.24 16.66
N ILE A 566 11.53 -28.74 16.74
CA ILE A 566 10.37 -29.45 17.30
C ILE A 566 10.02 -30.66 16.43
N TRP A 567 10.14 -30.53 15.10
CA TRP A 567 9.93 -31.63 14.16
C TRP A 567 11.07 -32.63 14.20
N LEU A 568 12.35 -32.23 14.30
CA LEU A 568 13.48 -33.15 14.47
C LEU A 568 13.35 -33.89 15.80
N THR A 569 13.08 -33.19 16.89
CA THR A 569 12.86 -33.83 18.20
C THR A 569 11.62 -34.74 18.21
N TRP A 570 10.55 -34.36 17.51
CA TRP A 570 9.39 -35.22 17.33
C TRP A 570 9.71 -36.43 16.44
N TYR A 571 10.29 -36.23 15.26
CA TYR A 571 10.65 -37.27 14.28
C TYR A 571 11.60 -38.30 14.88
N TYR A 572 12.59 -37.89 15.67
CA TYR A 572 13.45 -38.83 16.38
C TYR A 572 12.71 -39.61 17.48
N LYS A 573 11.63 -39.06 18.05
CA LYS A 573 10.79 -39.70 19.06
C LYS A 573 9.59 -40.49 18.50
N SER A 574 9.25 -40.34 17.22
CA SER A 574 8.10 -41.00 16.59
C SER A 574 8.36 -42.46 16.20
N SER A 575 7.31 -43.28 16.29
CA SER A 575 7.33 -44.69 15.86
C SER A 575 7.54 -44.83 14.34
N ASN A 576 7.93 -46.02 13.89
CA ASN A 576 8.12 -46.28 12.46
C ASN A 576 6.81 -46.23 11.65
N GLU A 577 5.66 -46.50 12.26
CA GLU A 577 4.34 -46.34 11.64
C GLU A 577 3.98 -44.88 11.37
N ASP A 578 4.21 -43.99 12.35
CA ASP A 578 3.98 -42.54 12.18
C ASP A 578 4.86 -41.97 11.05
N LYS A 579 6.08 -42.50 10.92
CA LYS A 579 7.00 -42.14 9.83
C LYS A 579 6.56 -42.71 8.48
N MET A 580 5.95 -43.89 8.45
CA MET A 580 5.40 -44.48 7.22
C MET A 580 4.17 -43.72 6.70
N ASN A 581 3.29 -43.25 7.59
CA ASN A 581 2.16 -42.40 7.19
C ASN A 581 2.59 -41.04 6.59
N LEU A 582 3.80 -40.57 6.91
CA LEU A 582 4.41 -39.38 6.30
C LEU A 582 5.05 -39.66 4.91
N LYS A 583 5.34 -40.93 4.57
CA LYS A 583 5.97 -41.31 3.29
C LYS A 583 5.02 -41.19 2.10
N GLU A 584 3.71 -41.09 2.31
CA GLU A 584 2.77 -40.81 1.22
C GLU A 584 2.83 -39.33 0.80
N PHE A 585 3.88 -39.03 0.04
CA PHE A 585 4.16 -37.76 -0.65
C PHE A 585 3.12 -37.50 -1.76
N LYS A 586 1.85 -37.26 -1.40
CA LYS A 586 0.88 -36.65 -2.33
C LYS A 586 0.44 -35.29 -1.82
N LEU A 587 0.99 -34.26 -2.46
CA LEU A 587 0.58 -32.86 -2.33
C LEU A 587 -0.94 -32.76 -2.61
N VAL A 588 -1.70 -32.17 -1.69
CA VAL A 588 -3.14 -31.88 -1.84
C VAL A 588 -3.33 -30.38 -2.02
#